data_AF-A0A7S0DAJ1-F1
#
_entry.id   AF-A0A7S0DAJ1-F1
#
_cell.length_a   1.000
_cell.length_b   1.000
_cell.length_c   1.000
_cell.angle_alpha   90.00
_cell.angle_beta   90.00
_cell.angle_gamma   90.00
#
_symmetry.space_group_name_H-M   'P 1'
#
loop_
_entity.id
_entity.type
_entity.pdbx_description
1 polymer ?
#
loop_
_entity_poly.entity_id
_entity_poly.type
_entity_poly.pdbx_seq_one_letter_code
_entity_poly.pdbx_strand_id
1 'polypeptide(L)'
;MPPAMTRSTYRVVSKTSDVDESLFGHTKNKAKLRATSSQGFDVIETKMRASSLNGSLSSSAGTSFSGASASPNRSAAEKTKTRNGAPEQTKVLSASEIRRMRQPASALTHDEITKIRAERRDARDAERAQGRARRERMEVIEANRAETKEVSETETLRRAEALATRNKAEVLMDEAMDEVKNMNQMMLYSKCVTIRDAQLEEKKHIKAEAQEEERRMDLAMEIERIKALDEYEAREAARREARLAGAAVLMKQIEDRALERTRQEELLDMDRKQMLAEIQRMKDEEAEEARRRREAGAALLADVAEANAAQLDRKRAVREFEREEEARIAAYLAERDRREMEAELEKERVAREKELETARMRAQQEKQADTAAELDELRAARVYEERERAFRAKERAAAERAAAINADLAQAREHQKMLKLKALGDQAREERAEFYRVIDAQMLKEREDAEAAAFAATARRDHREELQSQIAFNAERRARERREYEEEGDRLRAALAQERAKLEAIKQRKLDELKEGGIPDKYRAELAKKKIGA
;
A
#
# COMPACT_ATOMS: atom_id res chain seq x y z
N MET A 1 46.60 -12.92 26.15
CA MET A 1 46.60 -11.74 25.26
C MET A 1 45.28 -11.70 24.50
N PRO A 2 44.69 -10.51 24.24
CA PRO A 2 43.55 -10.36 23.34
C PRO A 2 44.03 -10.40 21.86
N PRO A 3 43.11 -10.41 20.88
CA PRO A 3 42.65 -9.11 20.38
C PRO A 3 41.12 -8.97 20.36
N ALA A 4 40.67 -7.72 20.46
CA ALA A 4 39.28 -7.29 20.25
C ALA A 4 39.04 -6.87 18.78
N MET A 5 37.91 -6.18 18.55
CA MET A 5 37.45 -5.56 17.28
C MET A 5 36.56 -6.47 16.41
N THR A 6 35.45 -6.01 15.80
CA THR A 6 34.82 -4.67 15.71
C THR A 6 33.30 -4.73 15.89
N ARG A 7 32.70 -3.67 16.48
CA ARG A 7 31.25 -3.41 16.41
C ARG A 7 30.84 -3.05 14.97
N SER A 8 29.75 -3.62 14.47
CA SER A 8 29.16 -3.22 13.19
C SER A 8 28.55 -1.81 13.30
N THR A 9 28.99 -0.91 12.42
CA THR A 9 28.47 0.45 12.30
C THR A 9 27.30 0.50 11.32
N TYR A 10 26.12 0.89 11.80
CA TYR A 10 24.98 1.19 10.92
C TYR A 10 25.33 2.38 10.01
N ARG A 11 25.22 2.17 8.69
CA ARG A 11 25.33 3.24 7.69
C ARG A 11 24.03 4.07 7.70
N VAL A 12 24.12 5.32 8.15
CA VAL A 12 23.05 6.31 7.97
C VAL A 12 23.15 6.86 6.55
N VAL A 13 22.09 6.69 5.74
CA VAL A 13 22.12 7.04 4.30
C VAL A 13 21.59 8.44 4.00
N SER A 14 20.75 9.02 4.87
CA SER A 14 20.37 10.44 4.82
C SER A 14 20.10 11.02 6.21
N LYS A 15 20.15 12.36 6.35
CA LYS A 15 19.78 13.11 7.58
C LYS A 15 18.47 13.88 7.44
N THR A 16 17.81 13.78 6.29
CA THR A 16 16.53 14.38 5.94
C THR A 16 15.72 13.31 5.22
N SER A 17 14.45 13.16 5.61
CA SER A 17 13.51 12.24 5.00
C SER A 17 12.67 12.97 3.96
N ASP A 18 12.96 12.75 2.68
CA ASP A 18 12.03 13.08 1.59
C ASP A 18 10.96 11.98 1.51
N VAL A 19 10.14 11.89 2.55
CA VAL A 19 8.90 11.11 2.58
C VAL A 19 7.77 12.11 2.48
N ASP A 20 6.92 11.95 1.47
CA ASP A 20 5.77 12.83 1.25
C ASP A 20 4.72 12.62 2.35
N GLU A 21 4.69 13.52 3.33
CA GLU A 21 3.77 13.44 4.49
C GLU A 21 2.30 13.72 4.12
N SER A 22 1.97 14.00 2.85
CA SER A 22 0.58 14.16 2.41
C SER A 22 -0.24 12.85 2.43
N LEU A 23 0.42 11.69 2.58
CA LEU A 23 -0.23 10.37 2.53
C LEU A 23 -0.96 9.97 3.83
N PHE A 24 -0.76 10.67 4.95
CA PHE A 24 -1.40 10.36 6.24
C PHE A 24 -2.15 11.56 6.81
N GLY A 25 -3.42 11.67 6.42
CA GLY A 25 -4.30 12.80 6.74
C GLY A 25 -4.41 13.11 8.23
N HIS A 26 -4.01 14.32 8.61
CA HIS A 26 -4.12 14.83 9.97
C HIS A 26 -5.28 15.81 10.11
N THR A 27 -6.27 15.45 10.93
CA THR A 27 -7.26 16.40 11.44
C THR A 27 -6.69 17.13 12.66
N LYS A 28 -6.69 18.48 12.65
CA LYS A 28 -7.02 19.34 13.81
C LYS A 28 -6.96 20.83 13.50
N ASN A 29 -8.03 21.52 13.90
CA ASN A 29 -8.12 22.98 13.90
C ASN A 29 -7.17 23.62 14.92
N LYS A 30 -6.45 24.68 14.52
CA LYS A 30 -6.23 25.91 15.31
C LYS A 30 -5.60 27.01 14.44
N ALA A 31 -5.99 28.27 14.69
CA ALA A 31 -5.77 29.38 13.77
C ALA A 31 -4.50 30.21 14.06
N LYS A 32 -3.99 30.92 13.03
CA LYS A 32 -3.78 32.39 13.09
C LYS A 32 -3.42 33.04 11.74
N LEU A 33 -3.80 34.32 11.62
CA LEU A 33 -3.55 35.20 10.49
C LEU A 33 -2.07 35.43 10.16
N ARG A 34 -1.75 35.56 8.86
CA ARG A 34 -1.13 36.78 8.31
C ARG A 34 -1.27 36.88 6.79
N ALA A 35 -1.20 38.09 6.26
CA ALA A 35 -1.40 38.40 4.84
C ALA A 35 -0.14 39.03 4.21
N THR A 36 0.11 38.69 2.93
CA THR A 36 0.93 39.43 1.95
C THR A 36 0.40 39.06 0.55
N SER A 37 -0.47 39.83 -0.09
CA SER A 37 -0.13 40.97 -0.97
C SER A 37 0.70 40.61 -2.22
N SER A 38 0.03 40.43 -3.37
CA SER A 38 0.45 41.06 -4.64
C SER A 38 -0.66 40.97 -5.71
N GLN A 39 -0.96 42.12 -6.33
CA GLN A 39 -1.41 42.35 -7.72
C GLN A 39 -2.50 41.42 -8.34
N GLY A 40 -3.62 41.91 -8.89
CA GLY A 40 -4.12 43.28 -9.08
C GLY A 40 -4.72 43.46 -10.48
N PHE A 41 -6.00 43.84 -10.57
CA PHE A 41 -6.59 44.51 -11.74
C PHE A 41 -7.86 45.30 -11.33
N ASP A 42 -8.15 46.37 -12.07
CA ASP A 42 -8.96 47.50 -11.61
C ASP A 42 -10.49 47.33 -11.72
N VAL A 43 -11.23 47.90 -10.74
CA VAL A 43 -12.54 48.54 -10.99
C VAL A 43 -12.64 49.86 -10.21
N ILE A 44 -13.24 50.84 -10.89
CA ILE A 44 -13.29 52.29 -10.62
C ILE A 44 -14.10 52.68 -9.35
N GLU A 45 -13.80 53.88 -8.85
CA GLU A 45 -14.33 54.60 -7.69
C GLU A 45 -15.85 54.57 -7.45
N THR A 46 -16.26 54.66 -6.18
CA THR A 46 -16.96 55.86 -5.67
C THR A 46 -16.77 56.03 -4.15
N LYS A 47 -16.92 57.26 -3.67
CA LYS A 47 -16.51 57.75 -2.35
C LYS A 47 -17.69 58.43 -1.67
N MET A 48 -17.99 58.11 -0.41
CA MET A 48 -18.08 59.07 0.73
C MET A 48 -18.86 58.50 1.94
N ARG A 49 -18.31 58.79 3.14
CA ARG A 49 -18.92 59.01 4.50
C ARG A 49 -19.99 58.01 5.03
N ALA A 50 -19.92 57.41 6.23
CA ALA A 50 -19.37 57.73 7.57
C ALA A 50 -20.36 58.40 8.57
N SER A 51 -20.21 58.02 9.86
CA SER A 51 -21.06 58.30 11.06
C SER A 51 -22.34 57.43 11.17
N SER A 52 -22.84 57.05 12.36
CA SER A 52 -22.54 57.56 13.71
C SER A 52 -22.61 56.49 14.84
N LEU A 53 -21.62 56.57 15.74
CA LEU A 53 -21.61 56.35 17.20
C LEU A 53 -22.77 55.59 17.91
N ASN A 54 -22.38 54.56 18.65
CA ASN A 54 -22.74 54.29 20.06
C ASN A 54 -21.42 53.86 20.75
N GLY A 55 -21.04 54.24 21.97
CA GLY A 55 -21.71 54.99 23.04
C GLY A 55 -21.25 54.40 24.37
N SER A 56 -20.34 55.07 25.10
CA SER A 56 -19.66 54.48 26.27
C SER A 56 -20.07 55.08 27.62
N LEU A 57 -20.25 54.20 28.61
CA LEU A 57 -19.88 54.38 30.04
C LEU A 57 -20.50 55.53 30.88
N SER A 58 -21.37 55.10 31.81
CA SER A 58 -21.26 55.33 33.28
C SER A 58 -21.59 56.67 33.96
N SER A 59 -21.87 56.54 35.27
CA SER A 59 -21.89 57.51 36.39
C SER A 59 -23.02 58.57 36.49
N SER A 60 -24.09 58.16 37.17
CA SER A 60 -24.55 58.66 38.50
C SER A 60 -24.67 60.16 38.84
N ALA A 61 -25.75 60.45 39.59
CA ALA A 61 -26.13 61.71 40.25
C ALA A 61 -26.58 62.84 39.30
N GLY A 62 -27.60 63.65 39.63
CA GLY A 62 -28.47 63.63 40.80
C GLY A 62 -29.04 65.02 41.08
N THR A 63 -30.28 65.08 41.60
CA THR A 63 -30.97 66.27 42.11
C THR A 63 -31.73 67.14 41.09
N SER A 64 -33.00 67.38 41.41
CA SER A 64 -33.95 68.30 40.81
C SER A 64 -33.70 69.77 41.15
N PHE A 65 -34.10 70.70 40.28
CA PHE A 65 -35.01 71.81 40.65
C PHE A 65 -35.60 72.51 39.40
N SER A 66 -36.67 73.27 39.61
CA SER A 66 -37.47 73.97 38.60
C SER A 66 -36.94 75.36 38.21
N GLY A 67 -37.35 75.83 37.04
CA GLY A 67 -37.97 77.17 36.95
C GLY A 67 -37.19 78.29 36.26
N ALA A 68 -37.72 78.69 35.10
CA ALA A 68 -37.87 80.07 34.62
C ALA A 68 -36.67 81.05 34.58
N SER A 69 -36.44 81.52 33.35
CA SER A 69 -36.28 82.94 32.95
C SER A 69 -34.92 83.64 33.07
N ALA A 70 -34.79 84.66 32.20
CA ALA A 70 -33.89 85.81 32.22
C ALA A 70 -32.39 85.63 31.88
N SER A 71 -32.06 86.14 30.69
CA SER A 71 -30.80 86.83 30.38
C SER A 71 -31.14 88.28 29.97
N PRO A 72 -30.18 89.23 29.88
CA PRO A 72 -28.78 89.18 30.31
C PRO A 72 -28.41 90.35 31.27
N ASN A 73 -27.13 90.44 31.63
CA ASN A 73 -26.61 91.46 32.56
C ASN A 73 -26.05 92.71 31.85
N ARG A 74 -25.99 93.80 32.63
CA ARG A 74 -25.43 95.16 32.43
C ARG A 74 -24.14 95.24 31.58
N SER A 75 -23.75 96.35 30.95
CA SER A 75 -23.69 97.78 31.39
C SER A 75 -23.47 98.70 30.15
N ALA A 76 -23.51 100.04 30.15
CA ALA A 76 -23.25 101.05 31.20
C ALA A 76 -24.03 102.38 30.98
N ALA A 77 -23.78 103.36 31.87
CA ALA A 77 -24.40 104.72 31.91
C ALA A 77 -24.02 105.60 30.69
N GLU A 78 -24.62 106.75 30.37
CA GLU A 78 -25.39 107.79 31.12
C GLU A 78 -26.51 108.38 30.19
N LYS A 79 -27.32 109.43 30.44
CA LYS A 79 -27.39 110.51 31.46
C LYS A 79 -28.85 110.98 31.69
N THR A 80 -29.02 112.05 32.48
CA THR A 80 -30.23 112.82 32.86
C THR A 80 -30.96 113.56 31.71
N LYS A 81 -32.31 113.61 31.58
CA LYS A 81 -33.41 114.10 32.47
C LYS A 81 -33.69 115.62 32.36
N THR A 82 -34.87 115.99 31.85
CA THR A 82 -35.82 116.99 32.43
C THR A 82 -37.18 116.97 31.72
N ARG A 83 -38.27 117.04 32.49
CA ARG A 83 -39.61 117.49 32.05
C ARG A 83 -39.76 118.93 32.55
N ASN A 84 -40.54 119.75 31.86
CA ASN A 84 -41.22 120.91 32.44
C ASN A 84 -42.54 121.13 31.70
N GLY A 85 -43.57 121.54 32.44
CA GLY A 85 -44.85 121.99 31.90
C GLY A 85 -45.41 123.10 32.79
N ALA A 86 -46.17 124.01 32.20
CA ALA A 86 -47.02 125.05 32.82
C ALA A 86 -47.38 126.08 31.73
N PRO A 87 -48.42 126.93 31.91
CA PRO A 87 -49.67 126.70 32.63
C PRO A 87 -50.90 127.03 31.75
N GLU A 88 -52.11 126.80 32.26
CA GLU A 88 -53.30 127.48 31.72
C GLU A 88 -53.17 129.00 31.93
N GLN A 89 -53.47 129.79 30.90
CA GLN A 89 -53.55 131.25 31.00
C GLN A 89 -54.93 131.74 30.58
N THR A 90 -55.51 132.58 31.42
CA THR A 90 -56.75 133.32 31.17
C THR A 90 -56.58 134.27 29.97
N LYS A 91 -57.47 134.15 28.99
CA LYS A 91 -57.38 134.89 27.72
C LYS A 91 -57.78 136.36 27.90
N VAL A 92 -56.80 137.26 27.83
CA VAL A 92 -57.03 138.70 27.65
C VAL A 92 -57.04 138.99 26.14
N LEU A 93 -58.20 139.39 25.60
CA LEU A 93 -58.33 139.71 24.17
C LEU A 93 -57.56 141.00 23.85
N SER A 94 -56.57 140.88 22.97
CA SER A 94 -55.75 142.01 22.52
C SER A 94 -56.52 142.92 21.55
N ALA A 95 -56.12 144.20 21.44
CA ALA A 95 -56.77 145.16 20.54
C ALA A 95 -56.68 144.75 19.05
N SER A 96 -55.65 143.98 18.68
CA SER A 96 -55.51 143.34 17.37
C SER A 96 -56.51 142.19 17.16
N GLU A 97 -56.82 141.39 18.19
CA GLU A 97 -57.84 140.35 18.12
C GLU A 97 -59.27 140.92 18.06
N ILE A 98 -59.54 142.01 18.78
CA ILE A 98 -60.82 142.75 18.67
C ILE A 98 -60.98 143.34 17.26
N ARG A 99 -59.90 143.83 16.64
CA ARG A 99 -59.91 144.25 15.22
C ARG A 99 -60.11 143.06 14.27
N ARG A 100 -59.48 141.91 14.53
CA ARG A 100 -59.68 140.66 13.76
C ARG A 100 -61.13 140.16 13.83
N MET A 101 -61.80 140.33 14.98
CA MET A 101 -63.22 140.00 15.18
C MET A 101 -64.19 141.00 14.52
N ARG A 102 -63.74 142.22 14.18
CA ARG A 102 -64.53 143.25 13.48
C ARG A 102 -64.30 143.30 11.97
N GLN A 103 -63.31 142.59 11.45
CA GLN A 103 -63.14 142.43 10.00
C GLN A 103 -64.19 141.43 9.48
N PRO A 104 -64.94 141.75 8.41
CA PRO A 104 -65.82 140.76 7.78
C PRO A 104 -64.95 139.61 7.28
N ALA A 105 -65.32 138.38 7.63
CA ALA A 105 -64.57 137.20 7.23
C ALA A 105 -64.64 137.05 5.71
N SER A 106 -63.55 137.42 5.02
CA SER A 106 -63.30 136.96 3.66
C SER A 106 -63.13 135.44 3.73
N ALA A 107 -64.20 134.73 3.41
CA ALA A 107 -64.20 133.27 3.39
C ALA A 107 -63.37 132.83 2.17
N LEU A 108 -62.07 132.60 2.39
CA LEU A 108 -61.29 131.74 1.49
C LEU A 108 -62.09 130.45 1.31
N THR A 109 -62.34 130.11 0.06
CA THR A 109 -63.12 128.93 -0.30
C THR A 109 -62.41 127.68 0.19
N HIS A 110 -63.17 126.61 0.45
CA HIS A 110 -62.60 125.34 0.89
C HIS A 110 -61.48 124.87 -0.05
N ASP A 111 -61.65 125.12 -1.35
CA ASP A 111 -60.72 124.76 -2.42
C ASP A 111 -59.39 125.52 -2.38
N GLU A 112 -59.35 126.75 -1.85
CA GLU A 112 -58.10 127.49 -1.66
C GLU A 112 -57.32 126.97 -0.45
N ILE A 113 -58.05 126.56 0.61
CA ILE A 113 -57.46 125.96 1.81
C ILE A 113 -56.91 124.55 1.51
N THR A 114 -57.59 123.77 0.67
CA THR A 114 -57.09 122.44 0.25
C THR A 114 -55.87 122.57 -0.66
N LYS A 115 -55.84 123.51 -1.62
CA LYS A 115 -54.67 123.79 -2.46
C LYS A 115 -53.42 124.14 -1.65
N ILE A 116 -53.50 125.12 -0.75
CA ILE A 116 -52.36 125.53 0.09
C ILE A 116 -51.88 124.37 1.00
N ARG A 117 -52.80 123.51 1.47
CA ARG A 117 -52.44 122.30 2.23
C ARG A 117 -51.80 121.22 1.36
N ALA A 118 -52.23 121.07 0.11
CA ALA A 118 -51.62 120.16 -0.87
C ALA A 118 -50.21 120.63 -1.20
N GLU A 119 -50.02 121.87 -1.64
CA GLU A 119 -48.69 122.45 -1.93
C GLU A 119 -47.71 122.30 -0.76
N ARG A 120 -48.16 122.54 0.48
CA ARG A 120 -47.32 122.39 1.68
C ARG A 120 -47.09 120.93 2.10
N ARG A 121 -47.90 119.98 1.61
CA ARG A 121 -47.66 118.54 1.73
C ARG A 121 -46.66 118.11 0.67
N ASP A 122 -46.89 118.49 -0.58
CA ASP A 122 -46.06 118.19 -1.74
C ASP A 122 -44.63 118.69 -1.56
N ALA A 123 -44.43 119.90 -1.01
CA ALA A 123 -43.10 120.42 -0.67
C ALA A 123 -42.36 119.56 0.37
N ARG A 124 -43.04 119.09 1.43
CA ARG A 124 -42.43 118.17 2.42
C ARG A 124 -42.22 116.77 1.87
N ASP A 125 -43.08 116.34 0.96
CA ASP A 125 -42.97 115.05 0.32
C ASP A 125 -41.86 115.05 -0.75
N ALA A 126 -41.57 116.18 -1.40
CA ALA A 126 -40.39 116.38 -2.23
C ALA A 126 -39.09 116.35 -1.39
N GLU A 127 -39.04 117.08 -0.27
CA GLU A 127 -37.91 117.07 0.68
C GLU A 127 -37.63 115.66 1.21
N ARG A 128 -38.68 114.88 1.51
CA ARG A 128 -38.57 113.49 2.01
C ARG A 128 -38.41 112.43 0.91
N ALA A 129 -38.61 112.76 -0.36
CA ALA A 129 -38.54 111.80 -1.46
C ALA A 129 -37.16 111.14 -1.56
N GLN A 130 -36.08 111.93 -1.41
CA GLN A 130 -34.71 111.41 -1.46
C GLN A 130 -34.42 110.45 -0.29
N GLY A 131 -34.95 110.74 0.91
CA GLY A 131 -34.84 109.85 2.07
C GLY A 131 -35.63 108.55 1.91
N ARG A 132 -36.85 108.63 1.35
CA ARG A 132 -37.67 107.45 1.04
C ARG A 132 -37.02 106.57 -0.02
N ALA A 133 -36.57 107.14 -1.13
CA ALA A 133 -35.88 106.39 -2.20
C ALA A 133 -34.58 105.71 -1.70
N ARG A 134 -33.86 106.31 -0.74
CA ARG A 134 -32.71 105.65 -0.10
C ARG A 134 -33.16 104.48 0.79
N ARG A 135 -34.22 104.65 1.59
CA ARG A 135 -34.76 103.58 2.45
C ARG A 135 -35.28 102.41 1.63
N GLU A 136 -36.08 102.69 0.60
CA GLU A 136 -36.65 101.70 -0.33
C GLU A 136 -35.56 100.91 -1.05
N ARG A 137 -34.48 101.56 -1.49
CA ARG A 137 -33.29 100.85 -2.02
C ARG A 137 -32.62 99.96 -0.97
N MET A 138 -32.49 100.41 0.27
CA MET A 138 -31.91 99.59 1.35
C MET A 138 -32.81 98.38 1.68
N GLU A 139 -34.13 98.57 1.67
CA GLU A 139 -35.14 97.53 1.92
C GLU A 139 -35.16 96.48 0.80
N VAL A 140 -35.03 96.89 -0.47
CA VAL A 140 -34.82 95.98 -1.61
C VAL A 140 -33.47 95.25 -1.51
N ILE A 141 -32.40 95.92 -1.08
CA ILE A 141 -31.09 95.28 -0.86
C ILE A 141 -31.16 94.26 0.29
N GLU A 142 -31.86 94.55 1.40
CA GLU A 142 -32.04 93.61 2.51
C GLU A 142 -32.93 92.42 2.13
N ALA A 143 -34.01 92.64 1.36
CA ALA A 143 -34.85 91.58 0.81
C ALA A 143 -34.06 90.65 -0.11
N ASN A 144 -33.34 91.21 -1.10
CA ASN A 144 -32.46 90.45 -1.98
C ASN A 144 -31.40 89.67 -1.18
N ARG A 145 -30.81 90.28 -0.14
CA ARG A 145 -29.79 89.62 0.71
C ARG A 145 -30.36 88.54 1.62
N ALA A 146 -31.67 88.55 1.89
CA ALA A 146 -32.37 87.47 2.58
C ALA A 146 -32.70 86.30 1.63
N GLU A 147 -33.07 86.58 0.38
CA GLU A 147 -33.35 85.57 -0.64
C GLU A 147 -32.06 84.90 -1.18
N THR A 148 -31.02 85.69 -1.49
CA THR A 148 -29.71 85.17 -1.92
C THR A 148 -28.82 84.74 -0.74
N LYS A 149 -29.41 84.49 0.44
CA LYS A 149 -28.66 83.98 1.58
C LYS A 149 -28.33 82.52 1.32
N GLU A 150 -27.07 82.24 1.01
CA GLU A 150 -26.59 80.89 0.76
C GLU A 150 -26.93 79.97 1.95
N VAL A 151 -27.62 78.87 1.61
CA VAL A 151 -28.10 77.88 2.57
C VAL A 151 -26.87 77.18 3.17
N SER A 152 -26.82 77.06 4.51
CA SER A 152 -25.65 76.49 5.20
C SER A 152 -25.33 75.08 4.67
N GLU A 153 -24.05 74.70 4.58
CA GLU A 153 -23.65 73.32 4.25
C GLU A 153 -24.35 72.27 5.14
N THR A 154 -24.64 72.64 6.40
CA THR A 154 -25.37 71.76 7.34
C THR A 154 -26.86 71.63 7.02
N GLU A 155 -27.43 72.59 6.31
CA GLU A 155 -28.82 72.59 5.84
C GLU A 155 -28.96 71.97 4.45
N THR A 156 -27.97 72.15 3.56
CA THR A 156 -27.95 71.44 2.26
C THR A 156 -27.77 69.95 2.44
N LEU A 157 -26.88 69.51 3.34
CA LEU A 157 -26.75 68.10 3.74
C LEU A 157 -28.07 67.56 4.33
N ARG A 158 -28.71 68.29 5.26
CA ARG A 158 -30.00 67.87 5.85
C ARG A 158 -31.12 67.78 4.80
N ARG A 159 -31.13 68.66 3.79
CA ARG A 159 -32.06 68.59 2.65
C ARG A 159 -31.77 67.38 1.77
N ALA A 160 -30.50 67.07 1.49
CA ALA A 160 -30.11 65.89 0.72
C ALA A 160 -30.49 64.59 1.45
N GLU A 161 -30.29 64.51 2.76
CA GLU A 161 -30.73 63.40 3.62
C GLU A 161 -32.27 63.28 3.65
N ALA A 162 -32.99 64.39 3.77
CA ALA A 162 -34.45 64.43 3.70
C ALA A 162 -35.00 63.99 2.33
N LEU A 163 -34.30 64.30 1.24
CA LEU A 163 -34.66 63.84 -0.10
C LEU A 163 -34.33 62.35 -0.27
N ALA A 164 -33.14 61.91 0.12
CA ALA A 164 -32.76 60.49 0.07
C ALA A 164 -33.70 59.59 0.89
N THR A 165 -34.16 60.07 2.06
CA THR A 165 -35.14 59.36 2.88
C THR A 165 -36.56 59.38 2.27
N ARG A 166 -37.00 60.49 1.65
CA ARG A 166 -38.27 60.51 0.88
C ARG A 166 -38.23 59.57 -0.31
N ASN A 167 -37.20 59.65 -1.15
CA ASN A 167 -37.03 58.78 -2.31
C ASN A 167 -36.96 57.30 -1.90
N LYS A 168 -36.27 56.98 -0.79
CA LYS A 168 -36.24 55.62 -0.25
C LYS A 168 -37.61 55.17 0.28
N ALA A 169 -38.37 56.07 0.91
CA ALA A 169 -39.74 55.76 1.34
C ALA A 169 -40.68 55.54 0.14
N GLU A 170 -40.52 56.31 -0.93
CA GLU A 170 -41.26 56.17 -2.19
C GLU A 170 -40.97 54.80 -2.85
N VAL A 171 -39.69 54.45 -3.02
CA VAL A 171 -39.28 53.12 -3.52
C VAL A 171 -39.82 51.97 -2.65
N LEU A 172 -39.85 52.13 -1.32
CA LEU A 172 -40.43 51.11 -0.43
C LEU A 172 -41.96 51.00 -0.54
N MET A 173 -42.66 52.07 -0.91
CA MET A 173 -44.10 52.03 -1.20
C MET A 173 -44.36 51.36 -2.56
N ASP A 174 -43.51 51.61 -3.56
CA ASP A 174 -43.56 50.95 -4.86
C ASP A 174 -43.26 49.44 -4.75
N GLU A 175 -42.21 49.04 -4.01
CA GLU A 175 -41.91 47.65 -3.69
C GLU A 175 -43.02 46.95 -2.88
N ALA A 176 -43.83 47.72 -2.14
CA ALA A 176 -44.97 47.20 -1.40
C ALA A 176 -46.22 46.97 -2.27
N MET A 177 -46.23 47.39 -3.55
CA MET A 177 -47.32 47.09 -4.49
C MET A 177 -47.28 45.61 -4.93
N ASP A 178 -48.45 44.95 -4.99
CA ASP A 178 -48.50 43.49 -5.22
C ASP A 178 -48.02 43.07 -6.62
N GLU A 179 -48.20 43.90 -7.64
CA GLU A 179 -47.63 43.65 -8.97
C GLU A 179 -46.10 43.70 -8.96
N VAL A 180 -45.51 44.62 -8.20
CA VAL A 180 -44.05 44.73 -8.04
C VAL A 180 -43.50 43.55 -7.24
N LYS A 181 -44.22 43.05 -6.22
CA LYS A 181 -43.89 41.78 -5.55
C LYS A 181 -43.92 40.59 -6.50
N ASN A 182 -44.92 40.51 -7.39
CA ASN A 182 -44.99 39.46 -8.41
C ASN A 182 -43.83 39.56 -9.42
N MET A 183 -43.50 40.76 -9.90
CA MET A 183 -42.30 41.00 -10.73
C MET A 183 -41.00 40.60 -10.01
N ASN A 184 -40.87 40.91 -8.72
CA ASN A 184 -39.74 40.49 -7.88
C ASN A 184 -39.69 38.96 -7.70
N GLN A 185 -40.83 38.28 -7.61
CA GLN A 185 -40.91 36.81 -7.60
C GLN A 185 -40.44 36.22 -8.93
N MET A 186 -40.86 36.78 -10.07
CA MET A 186 -40.38 36.33 -11.39
C MET A 186 -38.88 36.59 -11.59
N MET A 187 -38.37 37.73 -11.11
CA MET A 187 -36.94 38.06 -11.13
C MET A 187 -36.12 37.08 -10.25
N LEU A 188 -36.61 36.76 -9.05
CA LEU A 188 -35.98 35.79 -8.17
C LEU A 188 -35.98 34.39 -8.80
N TYR A 189 -37.10 33.96 -9.39
CA TYR A 189 -37.18 32.70 -10.10
C TYR A 189 -36.17 32.63 -11.25
N SER A 190 -36.07 33.69 -12.07
CA SER A 190 -35.09 33.77 -13.16
C SER A 190 -33.64 33.61 -12.64
N LYS A 191 -33.27 34.36 -11.60
CA LYS A 191 -31.94 34.24 -10.94
C LYS A 191 -31.69 32.81 -10.44
N CYS A 192 -32.66 32.18 -9.80
CA CYS A 192 -32.56 30.80 -9.30
C CYS A 192 -32.45 29.77 -10.43
N VAL A 193 -33.12 29.97 -11.57
CA VAL A 193 -33.01 29.10 -12.75
C VAL A 193 -31.64 29.25 -13.39
N THR A 194 -31.13 30.46 -13.62
CA THR A 194 -29.78 30.68 -14.17
C THR A 194 -28.70 30.02 -13.30
N ILE A 195 -28.78 30.13 -11.98
CA ILE A 195 -27.85 29.45 -11.06
C ILE A 195 -28.00 27.93 -11.14
N ARG A 196 -29.23 27.41 -11.22
CA ARG A 196 -29.48 25.96 -11.37
C ARG A 196 -28.90 25.43 -12.67
N ASP A 197 -29.04 26.14 -13.78
CA ASP A 197 -28.54 25.71 -15.08
C ASP A 197 -27.01 25.66 -15.08
N ALA A 198 -26.34 26.67 -14.51
CA ALA A 198 -24.90 26.66 -14.26
C ALA A 198 -24.46 25.47 -13.36
N GLN A 199 -25.20 25.19 -12.28
CA GLN A 199 -24.95 24.01 -11.43
C GLN A 199 -25.16 22.67 -12.16
N LEU A 200 -26.09 22.61 -13.12
CA LEU A 200 -26.32 21.42 -13.94
C LEU A 200 -25.19 21.23 -14.96
N GLU A 201 -24.59 22.30 -15.48
CA GLU A 201 -23.40 22.25 -16.33
C GLU A 201 -22.16 21.85 -15.53
N GLU A 202 -21.91 22.49 -14.39
CA GLU A 202 -20.85 22.12 -13.44
C GLU A 202 -20.94 20.63 -13.05
N LYS A 203 -22.14 20.15 -12.72
CA LYS A 203 -22.36 18.73 -12.40
C LYS A 203 -22.12 17.78 -13.59
N LYS A 204 -22.32 18.23 -14.83
CA LYS A 204 -21.93 17.43 -16.02
C LYS A 204 -20.41 17.38 -16.17
N HIS A 205 -19.72 18.50 -15.96
CA HIS A 205 -18.24 18.55 -15.99
C HIS A 205 -17.64 17.64 -14.92
N ILE A 206 -18.04 17.77 -13.66
CA ILE A 206 -17.59 16.90 -12.55
C ILE A 206 -17.83 15.42 -12.87
N LYS A 207 -18.97 15.08 -13.49
CA LYS A 207 -19.26 13.69 -13.88
C LYS A 207 -18.37 13.22 -15.04
N ALA A 208 -18.05 14.09 -15.99
CA ALA A 208 -17.15 13.75 -17.10
C ALA A 208 -15.71 13.54 -16.60
N GLU A 209 -15.20 14.43 -15.75
CA GLU A 209 -13.88 14.33 -15.12
C GLU A 209 -13.78 13.04 -14.29
N ALA A 210 -14.77 12.74 -13.44
CA ALA A 210 -14.81 11.49 -12.68
C ALA A 210 -14.80 10.23 -13.58
N GLN A 211 -15.46 10.27 -14.74
CA GLN A 211 -15.42 9.16 -15.72
C GLN A 211 -14.07 9.05 -16.44
N GLU A 212 -13.34 10.14 -16.62
CA GLU A 212 -11.97 10.11 -17.17
C GLU A 212 -10.96 9.62 -16.13
N GLU A 213 -11.13 9.97 -14.85
CA GLU A 213 -10.35 9.42 -13.75
C GLU A 213 -10.61 7.91 -13.55
N GLU A 214 -11.87 7.46 -13.59
CA GLU A 214 -12.23 6.04 -13.54
C GLU A 214 -11.56 5.25 -14.68
N ARG A 215 -11.66 5.74 -15.94
CA ARG A 215 -10.96 5.14 -17.08
C ARG A 215 -9.44 5.12 -16.93
N ARG A 216 -8.86 6.15 -16.29
CA ARG A 216 -7.42 6.23 -16.03
C ARG A 216 -6.98 5.23 -14.95
N MET A 217 -7.80 5.02 -13.92
CA MET A 217 -7.61 3.98 -12.90
C MET A 217 -7.69 2.59 -13.53
N ASP A 218 -8.73 2.31 -14.33
CA ASP A 218 -8.89 1.03 -15.04
C ASP A 218 -7.70 0.71 -15.96
N LEU A 219 -7.24 1.70 -16.72
CA LEU A 219 -6.07 1.54 -17.59
C LEU A 219 -4.78 1.33 -16.78
N ALA A 220 -4.63 1.98 -15.63
CA ALA A 220 -3.49 1.74 -14.73
C ALA A 220 -3.52 0.32 -14.14
N MET A 221 -4.68 -0.15 -13.68
CA MET A 221 -4.87 -1.52 -13.18
C MET A 221 -4.60 -2.58 -14.27
N GLU A 222 -5.04 -2.35 -15.50
CA GLU A 222 -4.76 -3.26 -16.62
C GLU A 222 -3.27 -3.28 -17.00
N ILE A 223 -2.58 -2.13 -16.96
CA ILE A 223 -1.12 -2.06 -17.13
C ILE A 223 -0.39 -2.83 -16.02
N GLU A 224 -0.82 -2.73 -14.77
CA GLU A 224 -0.25 -3.51 -13.67
C GLU A 224 -0.52 -5.01 -13.82
N ARG A 225 -1.74 -5.39 -14.25
CA ARG A 225 -2.10 -6.78 -14.56
C ARG A 225 -1.21 -7.37 -15.66
N ILE A 226 -0.97 -6.62 -16.74
CA ILE A 226 -0.10 -7.03 -17.85
C ILE A 226 1.35 -7.16 -17.35
N LYS A 227 1.89 -6.17 -16.64
CA LYS A 227 3.26 -6.25 -16.07
C LYS A 227 3.43 -7.46 -15.16
N ALA A 228 2.43 -7.78 -14.32
CA ALA A 228 2.48 -8.96 -13.46
C ALA A 228 2.52 -10.26 -14.29
N LEU A 229 1.76 -10.35 -15.37
CA LEU A 229 1.80 -11.48 -16.31
C LEU A 229 3.17 -11.58 -17.01
N ASP A 230 3.71 -10.46 -17.52
CA ASP A 230 5.03 -10.40 -18.15
C ASP A 230 6.14 -10.87 -17.18
N GLU A 231 6.06 -10.50 -15.90
CA GLU A 231 6.97 -11.01 -14.87
C GLU A 231 6.84 -12.53 -14.64
N TYR A 232 5.62 -13.06 -14.64
CA TYR A 232 5.41 -14.51 -14.52
C TYR A 232 5.92 -15.26 -15.75
N GLU A 233 5.70 -14.74 -16.95
CA GLU A 233 6.22 -15.30 -18.19
C GLU A 233 7.75 -15.26 -18.22
N ALA A 234 8.38 -14.15 -17.81
CA ALA A 234 9.83 -14.05 -17.67
C ALA A 234 10.39 -15.07 -16.65
N ARG A 235 9.72 -15.28 -15.52
CA ARG A 235 10.10 -16.31 -14.52
C ARG A 235 9.93 -17.74 -15.03
N GLU A 236 8.93 -18.02 -15.87
CA GLU A 236 8.79 -19.33 -16.55
C GLU A 236 9.84 -19.50 -17.66
N ALA A 237 10.12 -18.44 -18.45
CA ALA A 237 11.16 -18.45 -19.49
C ALA A 237 12.54 -18.75 -18.89
N ALA A 238 12.95 -18.03 -17.84
CA ALA A 238 14.21 -18.29 -17.13
C ALA A 238 14.26 -19.72 -16.56
N ARG A 239 13.15 -20.24 -16.01
CA ARG A 239 13.07 -21.65 -15.56
C ARG A 239 13.10 -22.65 -16.72
N ARG A 240 12.66 -22.28 -17.92
CA ARG A 240 12.74 -23.11 -19.14
C ARG A 240 14.16 -23.13 -19.70
N GLU A 241 14.83 -21.98 -19.75
CA GLU A 241 16.25 -21.86 -20.14
C GLU A 241 17.17 -22.62 -19.18
N ALA A 242 16.97 -22.50 -17.86
CA ALA A 242 17.74 -23.27 -16.88
C ALA A 242 17.57 -24.79 -17.07
N ARG A 243 16.36 -25.26 -17.42
CA ARG A 243 16.09 -26.68 -17.76
C ARG A 243 16.81 -27.09 -19.04
N LEU A 244 16.80 -26.25 -20.08
CA LEU A 244 17.51 -26.52 -21.35
C LEU A 244 19.03 -26.53 -21.16
N ALA A 245 19.59 -25.60 -20.38
CA ALA A 245 21.00 -25.57 -20.03
C ALA A 245 21.42 -26.82 -19.23
N GLY A 246 20.61 -27.22 -18.24
CA GLY A 246 20.81 -28.47 -17.50
C GLY A 246 20.77 -29.71 -18.40
N ALA A 247 19.81 -29.79 -19.32
CA ALA A 247 19.72 -30.87 -20.30
C ALA A 247 20.94 -30.91 -21.23
N ALA A 248 21.43 -29.76 -21.71
CA ALA A 248 22.62 -29.67 -22.55
C ALA A 248 23.91 -30.13 -21.82
N VAL A 249 24.04 -29.83 -20.51
CA VAL A 249 25.14 -30.37 -19.69
C VAL A 249 25.05 -31.89 -19.55
N LEU A 250 23.84 -32.44 -19.33
CA LEU A 250 23.64 -33.88 -19.25
C LEU A 250 23.93 -34.58 -20.58
N MET A 251 23.54 -33.99 -21.72
CA MET A 251 23.87 -34.51 -23.05
C MET A 251 25.39 -34.59 -23.25
N LYS A 252 26.13 -33.52 -22.93
CA LYS A 252 27.60 -33.54 -22.97
C LYS A 252 28.20 -34.61 -22.07
N GLN A 253 27.70 -34.77 -20.84
CA GLN A 253 28.17 -35.84 -19.93
C GLN A 253 27.89 -37.26 -20.46
N ILE A 254 26.82 -37.45 -21.24
CA ILE A 254 26.51 -38.73 -21.90
C ILE A 254 27.45 -38.96 -23.09
N GLU A 255 27.72 -37.92 -23.88
CA GLU A 255 28.69 -37.95 -24.98
C GLU A 255 30.12 -38.23 -24.47
N ASP A 256 30.57 -37.52 -23.44
CA ASP A 256 31.88 -37.72 -22.79
C ASP A 256 32.03 -39.17 -22.28
N ARG A 257 31.02 -39.71 -21.57
CA ARG A 257 31.03 -41.12 -21.12
C ARG A 257 30.87 -42.13 -22.26
N ALA A 258 30.32 -41.74 -23.41
CA ALA A 258 30.32 -42.59 -24.60
C ALA A 258 31.73 -42.65 -25.20
N LEU A 259 32.40 -41.50 -25.33
CA LEU A 259 33.79 -41.40 -25.78
C LEU A 259 34.78 -42.11 -24.84
N GLU A 260 34.57 -42.04 -23.52
CA GLU A 260 35.37 -42.81 -22.55
C GLU A 260 35.20 -44.32 -22.73
N ARG A 261 33.96 -44.79 -22.95
CA ARG A 261 33.70 -46.21 -23.22
C ARG A 261 34.34 -46.68 -24.53
N THR A 262 34.22 -45.92 -25.62
CA THR A 262 34.87 -46.28 -26.89
C THR A 262 36.39 -46.29 -26.75
N ARG A 263 37.00 -45.36 -25.99
CA ARG A 263 38.45 -45.39 -25.69
C ARG A 263 38.85 -46.62 -24.86
N GLN A 264 38.02 -47.06 -23.92
CA GLN A 264 38.28 -48.28 -23.15
C GLN A 264 38.14 -49.54 -24.03
N GLU A 265 37.16 -49.58 -24.93
CA GLU A 265 37.00 -50.64 -25.92
C GLU A 265 38.19 -50.69 -26.89
N GLU A 266 38.68 -49.54 -27.38
CA GLU A 266 39.88 -49.42 -28.20
C GLU A 266 41.14 -49.94 -27.48
N LEU A 267 41.32 -49.61 -26.19
CA LEU A 267 42.43 -50.12 -25.38
C LEU A 267 42.35 -51.64 -25.20
N LEU A 268 41.17 -52.17 -24.85
CA LEU A 268 40.95 -53.61 -24.71
C LEU A 268 41.18 -54.37 -26.03
N ASP A 269 40.82 -53.78 -27.18
CA ASP A 269 41.09 -54.35 -28.50
C ASP A 269 42.59 -54.29 -28.87
N MET A 270 43.33 -53.28 -28.39
CA MET A 270 44.79 -53.22 -28.54
C MET A 270 45.49 -54.27 -27.68
N ASP A 271 45.10 -54.41 -26.40
CA ASP A 271 45.61 -55.45 -25.50
C ASP A 271 45.28 -56.86 -26.03
N ARG A 272 44.07 -57.05 -26.57
CA ARG A 272 43.65 -58.30 -27.23
C ARG A 272 44.48 -58.60 -28.47
N LYS A 273 44.80 -57.60 -29.31
CA LYS A 273 45.70 -57.78 -30.47
C LYS A 273 47.12 -58.13 -30.03
N GLN A 274 47.64 -57.51 -28.97
CA GLN A 274 48.96 -57.84 -28.40
C GLN A 274 48.98 -59.27 -27.88
N MET A 275 48.00 -59.67 -27.06
CA MET A 275 47.87 -61.04 -26.55
C MET A 275 47.75 -62.08 -27.69
N LEU A 276 46.99 -61.78 -28.74
CA LEU A 276 46.89 -62.67 -29.91
C LEU A 276 48.23 -62.77 -30.67
N ALA A 277 48.99 -61.68 -30.78
CA ALA A 277 50.32 -61.69 -31.40
C ALA A 277 51.34 -62.47 -30.56
N GLU A 278 51.30 -62.35 -29.22
CA GLU A 278 52.14 -63.15 -28.32
C GLU A 278 51.79 -64.65 -28.40
N ILE A 279 50.49 -65.00 -28.38
CA ILE A 279 50.04 -66.39 -28.56
C ILE A 279 50.51 -66.94 -29.91
N GLN A 280 50.47 -66.14 -30.98
CA GLN A 280 50.97 -66.57 -32.28
C GLN A 280 52.48 -66.79 -32.25
N ARG A 281 53.25 -65.87 -31.66
CA ARG A 281 54.71 -66.00 -31.50
C ARG A 281 55.09 -67.27 -30.73
N MET A 282 54.40 -67.55 -29.62
CA MET A 282 54.60 -68.77 -28.83
C MET A 282 54.28 -70.04 -29.63
N LYS A 283 53.21 -70.04 -30.44
CA LYS A 283 52.88 -71.17 -31.33
C LYS A 283 53.92 -71.39 -32.42
N ASP A 284 54.44 -70.32 -33.00
CA ASP A 284 55.47 -70.40 -34.03
C ASP A 284 56.81 -70.89 -33.43
N GLU A 285 57.15 -70.47 -32.22
CA GLU A 285 58.27 -71.00 -31.42
C GLU A 285 58.09 -72.50 -31.10
N GLU A 286 56.92 -72.91 -30.59
CA GLU A 286 56.58 -74.33 -30.34
C GLU A 286 56.62 -75.18 -31.62
N ALA A 287 56.18 -74.63 -32.75
CA ALA A 287 56.19 -75.31 -34.04
C ALA A 287 57.63 -75.56 -34.53
N GLU A 288 58.52 -74.57 -34.43
CA GLU A 288 59.94 -74.72 -34.76
C GLU A 288 60.67 -75.68 -33.80
N GLU A 289 60.36 -75.65 -32.50
CA GLU A 289 60.85 -76.67 -31.56
C GLU A 289 60.37 -78.08 -31.93
N ALA A 290 59.08 -78.24 -32.27
CA ALA A 290 58.53 -79.51 -32.70
C ALA A 290 59.19 -79.99 -34.01
N ARG A 291 59.52 -79.07 -34.93
CA ARG A 291 60.26 -79.37 -36.16
C ARG A 291 61.68 -79.85 -35.85
N ARG A 292 62.42 -79.14 -34.99
CA ARG A 292 63.75 -79.54 -34.52
C ARG A 292 63.75 -80.89 -33.82
N ARG A 293 62.74 -81.18 -32.99
CA ARG A 293 62.59 -82.51 -32.35
C ARG A 293 62.32 -83.62 -33.36
N ARG A 294 61.56 -83.36 -34.43
CA ARG A 294 61.36 -84.31 -35.54
C ARG A 294 62.63 -84.52 -36.35
N GLU A 295 63.34 -83.44 -36.69
CA GLU A 295 64.62 -83.48 -37.42
C GLU A 295 65.69 -84.26 -36.62
N ALA A 296 65.82 -84.00 -35.32
CA ALA A 296 66.72 -84.75 -34.42
C ALA A 296 66.30 -86.21 -34.25
N GLY A 297 65.00 -86.51 -34.14
CA GLY A 297 64.49 -87.88 -34.08
C GLY A 297 64.71 -88.66 -35.38
N ALA A 298 64.62 -88.00 -36.54
CA ALA A 298 64.92 -88.60 -37.84
C ALA A 298 66.42 -88.88 -38.01
N ALA A 299 67.29 -87.96 -37.57
CA ALA A 299 68.74 -88.17 -37.56
C ALA A 299 69.13 -89.37 -36.69
N LEU A 300 68.60 -89.46 -35.46
CA LEU A 300 68.83 -90.60 -34.57
C LEU A 300 68.37 -91.93 -35.20
N LEU A 301 67.24 -91.94 -35.92
CA LEU A 301 66.78 -93.13 -36.65
C LEU A 301 67.71 -93.52 -37.81
N ALA A 302 68.30 -92.54 -38.50
CA ALA A 302 69.27 -92.79 -39.57
C ALA A 302 70.56 -93.41 -39.01
N ASP A 303 71.10 -92.87 -37.91
CA ASP A 303 72.29 -93.41 -37.24
C ASP A 303 72.06 -94.87 -36.77
N VAL A 304 70.88 -95.17 -36.23
CA VAL A 304 70.48 -96.53 -35.83
C VAL A 304 70.30 -97.46 -37.04
N ALA A 305 69.80 -96.95 -38.18
CA ALA A 305 69.68 -97.72 -39.41
C ALA A 305 71.06 -98.05 -40.01
N GLU A 306 71.99 -97.09 -40.03
CA GLU A 306 73.37 -97.30 -40.48
C GLU A 306 74.12 -98.28 -39.57
N ALA A 307 74.00 -98.14 -38.25
CA ALA A 307 74.56 -99.09 -37.29
C ALA A 307 74.02 -100.52 -37.46
N ASN A 308 72.72 -100.67 -37.78
CA ASN A 308 72.11 -101.97 -38.08
C ASN A 308 72.56 -102.54 -39.43
N ALA A 309 72.75 -101.71 -40.46
CA ALA A 309 73.31 -102.14 -41.74
C ALA A 309 74.75 -102.65 -41.57
N ALA A 310 75.60 -101.90 -40.86
CA ALA A 310 76.95 -102.32 -40.54
C ALA A 310 77.01 -103.62 -39.69
N GLN A 311 76.03 -103.85 -38.80
CA GLN A 311 75.85 -105.11 -38.07
C GLN A 311 75.49 -106.27 -39.01
N LEU A 312 74.61 -106.04 -39.99
CA LEU A 312 74.21 -107.02 -40.99
C LEU A 312 75.36 -107.41 -41.92
N ASP A 313 76.15 -106.44 -42.39
CA ASP A 313 77.27 -106.72 -43.28
C ASP A 313 78.44 -107.39 -42.54
N ARG A 314 78.69 -107.06 -41.26
CA ARG A 314 79.59 -107.86 -40.40
C ARG A 314 79.12 -109.31 -40.26
N LYS A 315 77.82 -109.54 -40.05
CA LYS A 315 77.25 -110.90 -39.99
C LYS A 315 77.32 -111.65 -41.33
N ARG A 316 77.23 -110.94 -42.46
CA ARG A 316 77.43 -111.53 -43.80
C ARG A 316 78.88 -111.94 -44.01
N ALA A 317 79.85 -111.07 -43.68
CA ALA A 317 81.27 -111.39 -43.79
C ALA A 317 81.66 -112.61 -42.94
N VAL A 318 81.13 -112.73 -41.71
CA VAL A 318 81.32 -113.93 -40.88
C VAL A 318 80.75 -115.18 -41.55
N ARG A 319 79.53 -115.11 -42.11
CA ARG A 319 78.92 -116.25 -42.84
C ARG A 319 79.66 -116.67 -44.10
N GLU A 320 80.32 -115.74 -44.79
CA GLU A 320 81.13 -116.05 -45.97
C GLU A 320 82.43 -116.77 -45.54
N PHE A 321 83.06 -116.34 -44.43
CA PHE A 321 84.15 -117.07 -43.79
C PHE A 321 83.72 -118.47 -43.30
N GLU A 322 82.57 -118.60 -42.64
CA GLU A 322 82.01 -119.89 -42.21
C GLU A 322 81.83 -120.85 -43.39
N ARG A 323 81.29 -120.37 -44.53
CA ARG A 323 81.16 -121.17 -45.77
C ARG A 323 82.50 -121.63 -46.34
N GLU A 324 83.53 -120.79 -46.29
CA GLU A 324 84.88 -121.14 -46.74
C GLU A 324 85.60 -122.13 -45.82
N GLU A 325 85.22 -122.19 -44.54
CA GLU A 325 85.69 -123.22 -43.61
C GLU A 325 84.87 -124.52 -43.71
N GLU A 326 83.54 -124.43 -43.86
CA GLU A 326 82.65 -125.57 -44.14
C GLU A 326 83.06 -126.30 -45.43
N ALA A 327 83.42 -125.57 -46.49
CA ALA A 327 83.95 -126.17 -47.73
C ALA A 327 85.28 -126.92 -47.52
N ARG A 328 86.13 -126.47 -46.60
CA ARG A 328 87.38 -127.17 -46.21
C ARG A 328 87.11 -128.37 -45.30
N ILE A 329 86.10 -128.30 -44.44
CA ILE A 329 85.69 -129.39 -43.53
C ILE A 329 84.97 -130.51 -44.30
N ALA A 330 84.13 -130.18 -45.29
CA ALA A 330 83.44 -131.16 -46.14
C ALA A 330 84.41 -132.03 -46.97
N ALA A 331 85.52 -131.45 -47.44
CA ALA A 331 86.57 -132.19 -48.13
C ALA A 331 87.30 -133.20 -47.23
N TYR A 332 87.35 -132.95 -45.91
CA TYR A 332 87.99 -133.81 -44.92
C TYR A 332 87.03 -134.88 -44.35
N LEU A 333 85.74 -134.58 -44.23
CA LEU A 333 84.73 -135.54 -43.77
C LEU A 333 84.42 -136.64 -44.80
N ALA A 334 84.41 -136.33 -46.10
CA ALA A 334 84.20 -137.33 -47.16
C ALA A 334 85.26 -138.47 -47.16
N GLU A 335 86.43 -138.24 -46.55
CA GLU A 335 87.49 -139.24 -46.38
C GLU A 335 87.34 -140.03 -45.05
N ARG A 336 86.64 -139.47 -44.05
CA ARG A 336 86.40 -140.09 -42.74
C ARG A 336 85.10 -140.91 -42.68
N ASP A 337 84.05 -140.46 -43.34
CA ASP A 337 82.71 -141.09 -43.30
C ASP A 337 82.71 -142.52 -43.89
N ARG A 338 83.69 -142.85 -44.74
CA ARG A 338 83.95 -144.23 -45.20
C ARG A 338 84.43 -145.20 -44.11
N ARG A 339 84.75 -144.71 -42.90
CA ARG A 339 85.19 -145.52 -41.74
C ARG A 339 84.21 -145.52 -40.56
N GLU A 340 83.24 -144.61 -40.51
CA GLU A 340 82.37 -144.43 -39.32
C GLU A 340 80.98 -145.07 -39.49
N MET A 341 80.57 -145.42 -40.72
CA MET A 341 79.31 -146.14 -41.03
C MET A 341 79.17 -147.52 -40.38
N GLU A 342 80.25 -148.11 -39.84
CA GLU A 342 80.22 -149.40 -39.14
C GLU A 342 79.99 -149.26 -37.61
N ALA A 343 79.98 -148.04 -37.05
CA ALA A 343 80.02 -147.82 -35.61
C ALA A 343 78.74 -147.21 -34.98
N GLU A 344 77.83 -146.63 -35.77
CA GLU A 344 76.68 -145.86 -35.22
C GLU A 344 75.43 -146.69 -34.91
N LEU A 345 75.29 -147.89 -35.50
CA LEU A 345 74.09 -148.75 -35.31
C LEU A 345 73.92 -149.30 -33.88
N GLU A 346 74.90 -149.17 -32.99
CA GLU A 346 74.82 -149.71 -31.62
C GLU A 346 74.37 -148.71 -30.54
N LYS A 347 74.37 -147.39 -30.79
CA LYS A 347 74.28 -146.39 -29.70
C LYS A 347 72.95 -145.66 -29.54
N GLU A 348 72.01 -145.78 -30.49
CA GLU A 348 70.71 -145.09 -30.43
C GLU A 348 69.73 -145.60 -29.35
N ARG A 349 70.06 -146.67 -28.61
CA ARG A 349 69.13 -147.31 -27.65
C ARG A 349 69.11 -146.72 -26.23
N VAL A 350 69.98 -145.76 -25.89
CA VAL A 350 70.11 -145.22 -24.52
C VAL A 350 69.61 -143.77 -24.39
N ALA A 351 69.30 -143.09 -25.49
CA ALA A 351 69.00 -141.66 -25.51
C ALA A 351 67.56 -141.25 -25.09
N ARG A 352 66.67 -142.19 -24.71
CA ARG A 352 65.22 -141.92 -24.52
C ARG A 352 64.69 -141.93 -23.08
N GLU A 353 65.55 -141.97 -22.06
CA GLU A 353 65.11 -142.13 -20.66
C GLU A 353 65.36 -140.92 -19.72
N LYS A 354 65.93 -139.80 -20.20
CA LYS A 354 66.26 -138.64 -19.35
C LYS A 354 65.85 -137.27 -19.90
N GLU A 355 64.67 -137.19 -20.52
CA GLU A 355 64.07 -135.93 -20.99
C GLU A 355 63.02 -135.34 -20.00
N LEU A 356 62.94 -135.87 -18.77
CA LEU A 356 61.82 -135.61 -17.83
C LEU A 356 62.16 -134.85 -16.53
N GLU A 357 63.36 -134.25 -16.38
CA GLU A 357 63.76 -133.65 -15.08
C GLU A 357 64.12 -132.14 -15.07
N THR A 358 64.08 -131.41 -16.19
CA THR A 358 64.47 -129.97 -16.21
C THR A 358 63.38 -128.98 -16.61
N ALA A 359 62.10 -129.34 -16.41
CA ALA A 359 61.00 -128.36 -16.32
C ALA A 359 61.15 -127.38 -15.13
N ARG A 360 62.08 -127.66 -14.20
CA ARG A 360 62.33 -126.91 -12.96
C ARG A 360 62.91 -125.50 -13.15
N MET A 361 63.40 -125.15 -14.35
CA MET A 361 64.02 -123.86 -14.66
C MET A 361 63.04 -122.77 -15.18
N ARG A 362 61.72 -123.00 -15.16
CA ARG A 362 60.72 -121.94 -15.45
C ARG A 362 60.04 -121.34 -14.21
N ALA A 363 60.09 -122.01 -13.05
CA ALA A 363 59.50 -121.52 -11.80
C ALA A 363 60.30 -120.38 -11.12
N GLN A 364 61.41 -119.93 -11.72
CA GLN A 364 62.33 -118.96 -11.10
C GLN A 364 62.17 -117.52 -11.62
N GLN A 365 61.27 -117.27 -12.58
CA GLN A 365 61.02 -115.93 -13.15
C GLN A 365 59.66 -115.32 -12.76
N GLU A 366 58.72 -116.11 -12.21
CA GLU A 366 57.42 -115.61 -11.73
C GLU A 366 57.56 -114.77 -10.44
N LYS A 367 58.59 -115.04 -9.63
CA LYS A 367 58.90 -114.30 -8.38
C LYS A 367 59.46 -112.88 -8.54
N GLN A 368 59.56 -112.34 -9.76
CA GLN A 368 59.96 -110.95 -10.00
C GLN A 368 58.78 -110.02 -10.38
N ALA A 369 57.57 -110.55 -10.53
CA ALA A 369 56.37 -109.74 -10.78
C ALA A 369 55.70 -109.22 -9.48
N ASP A 370 55.70 -110.03 -8.41
CA ASP A 370 54.94 -109.71 -7.19
C ASP A 370 55.56 -108.60 -6.31
N THR A 371 56.85 -108.31 -6.45
CA THR A 371 57.54 -107.27 -5.64
C THR A 371 57.12 -105.84 -6.00
N ALA A 372 56.30 -105.64 -7.03
CA ALA A 372 55.72 -104.34 -7.37
C ALA A 372 54.38 -104.06 -6.66
N ALA A 373 53.61 -105.10 -6.30
CA ALA A 373 52.26 -104.95 -5.74
C ALA A 373 52.28 -104.43 -4.29
N GLU A 374 53.19 -104.94 -3.45
CA GLU A 374 53.28 -104.57 -2.03
C GLU A 374 53.70 -103.10 -1.81
N LEU A 375 54.43 -102.49 -2.77
CA LEU A 375 54.88 -101.09 -2.72
C LEU A 375 53.85 -100.07 -3.21
N ASP A 376 52.71 -100.52 -3.74
CA ASP A 376 51.59 -99.66 -4.12
C ASP A 376 50.45 -99.75 -3.09
N GLU A 377 50.27 -100.88 -2.41
CA GLU A 377 49.27 -101.06 -1.34
C GLU A 377 49.56 -100.15 -0.12
N LEU A 378 50.84 -100.06 0.30
CA LEU A 378 51.28 -99.10 1.34
C LEU A 378 51.18 -97.63 0.91
N ARG A 379 51.15 -97.36 -0.40
CA ARG A 379 51.02 -96.01 -0.97
C ARG A 379 49.55 -95.59 -1.03
N ALA A 380 48.68 -96.51 -1.45
CA ALA A 380 47.23 -96.35 -1.47
C ALA A 380 46.66 -96.07 -0.07
N ALA A 381 47.13 -96.79 0.97
CA ALA A 381 46.68 -96.58 2.34
C ALA A 381 46.97 -95.16 2.86
N ARG A 382 48.17 -94.61 2.61
CA ARG A 382 48.51 -93.23 3.01
C ARG A 382 47.71 -92.18 2.24
N VAL A 383 47.55 -92.36 0.93
CA VAL A 383 46.73 -91.46 0.10
C VAL A 383 45.25 -91.49 0.53
N TYR A 384 44.74 -92.65 0.97
CA TYR A 384 43.39 -92.77 1.50
C TYR A 384 43.23 -92.01 2.83
N GLU A 385 44.14 -92.19 3.79
CA GLU A 385 44.11 -91.43 5.06
C GLU A 385 44.31 -89.92 4.86
N GLU A 386 45.21 -89.49 3.99
CA GLU A 386 45.43 -88.07 3.70
C GLU A 386 44.20 -87.45 3.03
N ARG A 387 43.58 -88.16 2.09
CA ARG A 387 42.30 -87.76 1.47
C ARG A 387 41.17 -87.69 2.51
N GLU A 388 41.10 -88.64 3.45
CA GLU A 388 40.09 -88.66 4.50
C GLU A 388 40.29 -87.51 5.51
N ARG A 389 41.54 -87.26 5.94
CA ARG A 389 41.89 -86.10 6.78
C ARG A 389 41.61 -84.77 6.06
N ALA A 390 41.95 -84.66 4.78
CA ALA A 390 41.64 -83.49 3.96
C ALA A 390 40.14 -83.30 3.75
N PHE A 391 39.37 -84.38 3.58
CA PHE A 391 37.90 -84.32 3.50
C PHE A 391 37.28 -83.82 4.82
N ARG A 392 37.65 -84.41 5.96
CA ARG A 392 37.19 -83.94 7.29
C ARG A 392 37.66 -82.52 7.62
N ALA A 393 38.79 -82.06 7.11
CA ALA A 393 39.23 -80.67 7.23
C ALA A 393 38.39 -79.74 6.34
N LYS A 394 38.09 -80.16 5.10
CA LYS A 394 37.25 -79.40 4.16
C LYS A 394 35.80 -79.29 4.62
N GLU A 395 35.22 -80.33 5.22
CA GLU A 395 33.88 -80.28 5.81
C GLU A 395 33.82 -79.37 7.04
N ARG A 396 34.81 -79.45 7.95
CA ARG A 396 34.90 -78.50 9.08
C ARG A 396 35.04 -77.06 8.60
N ALA A 397 35.94 -76.79 7.67
CA ALA A 397 36.11 -75.46 7.08
C ALA A 397 34.90 -74.99 6.24
N ALA A 398 34.02 -75.89 5.80
CA ALA A 398 32.75 -75.54 5.15
C ALA A 398 31.66 -75.23 6.20
N ALA A 399 31.56 -76.04 7.26
CA ALA A 399 30.65 -75.82 8.39
C ALA A 399 30.98 -74.53 9.15
N GLU A 400 32.26 -74.24 9.40
CA GLU A 400 32.73 -72.99 10.01
C GLU A 400 32.40 -71.77 9.14
N ARG A 401 32.58 -71.86 7.82
CA ARG A 401 32.18 -70.79 6.89
C ARG A 401 30.66 -70.59 6.85
N ALA A 402 29.88 -71.67 6.85
CA ALA A 402 28.42 -71.58 6.93
C ALA A 402 27.95 -70.97 8.26
N ALA A 403 28.60 -71.32 9.38
CA ALA A 403 28.34 -70.74 10.68
C ALA A 403 28.68 -69.24 10.73
N ALA A 404 29.83 -68.84 10.17
CA ALA A 404 30.24 -67.43 10.07
C ALA A 404 29.26 -66.61 9.23
N ILE A 405 28.90 -67.09 8.02
CA ILE A 405 27.92 -66.42 7.16
C ILE A 405 26.55 -66.28 7.85
N ASN A 406 26.10 -67.31 8.58
CA ASN A 406 24.86 -67.24 9.34
C ASN A 406 24.93 -66.27 10.54
N ALA A 407 26.09 -66.16 11.19
CA ALA A 407 26.32 -65.20 12.27
C ALA A 407 26.31 -63.75 11.74
N ASP A 408 27.02 -63.47 10.65
CA ASP A 408 27.04 -62.16 10.00
C ASP A 408 25.64 -61.77 9.50
N LEU A 409 24.90 -62.71 8.92
CA LEU A 409 23.53 -62.49 8.45
C LEU A 409 22.56 -62.26 9.62
N ALA A 410 22.77 -62.88 10.79
CA ALA A 410 22.01 -62.59 12.00
C ALA A 410 22.31 -61.20 12.55
N GLN A 411 23.59 -60.78 12.59
CA GLN A 411 23.98 -59.43 12.98
C GLN A 411 23.41 -58.37 12.03
N ALA A 412 23.46 -58.61 10.72
CA ALA A 412 22.89 -57.72 9.70
C ALA A 412 21.35 -57.58 9.84
N ARG A 413 20.64 -58.67 10.17
CA ARG A 413 19.20 -58.65 10.46
C ARG A 413 18.86 -57.85 11.71
N GLU A 414 19.60 -58.02 12.81
CA GLU A 414 19.38 -57.21 14.01
C GLU A 414 19.74 -55.73 13.78
N HIS A 415 20.80 -55.43 13.03
CA HIS A 415 21.12 -54.05 12.65
C HIS A 415 20.03 -53.43 11.77
N GLN A 416 19.50 -54.16 10.78
CA GLN A 416 18.38 -53.70 9.95
C GLN A 416 17.11 -53.45 10.78
N LYS A 417 16.80 -54.33 11.73
CA LYS A 417 15.69 -54.20 12.68
C LYS A 417 15.86 -52.97 13.57
N MET A 418 17.07 -52.73 14.10
CA MET A 418 17.39 -51.54 14.89
C MET A 418 17.28 -50.24 14.09
N LEU A 419 17.77 -50.21 12.84
CA LEU A 419 17.59 -49.06 11.95
C LEU A 419 16.11 -48.80 11.64
N LYS A 420 15.32 -49.84 11.39
CA LYS A 420 13.87 -49.71 11.14
C LYS A 420 13.11 -49.23 12.38
N LEU A 421 13.47 -49.72 13.57
CA LEU A 421 12.91 -49.24 14.84
C LEU A 421 13.27 -47.77 15.09
N LYS A 422 14.52 -47.37 14.81
CA LYS A 422 14.94 -45.98 14.93
C LYS A 422 14.17 -45.08 13.96
N ALA A 423 14.07 -45.45 12.68
CA ALA A 423 13.34 -44.69 11.67
C ALA A 423 11.86 -44.50 12.04
N LEU A 424 11.18 -45.55 12.52
CA LEU A 424 9.80 -45.44 13.04
C LEU A 424 9.71 -44.54 14.28
N GLY A 425 10.70 -44.60 15.17
CA GLY A 425 10.76 -43.74 16.36
C GLY A 425 11.01 -42.27 16.04
N ASP A 426 11.82 -41.98 15.03
CA ASP A 426 12.09 -40.61 14.56
C ASP A 426 10.88 -40.05 13.77
N GLN A 427 10.26 -40.85 12.88
CA GLN A 427 9.00 -40.49 12.23
C GLN A 427 7.89 -40.16 13.26
N ALA A 428 7.72 -41.00 14.29
CA ALA A 428 6.73 -40.76 15.34
C ALA A 428 7.03 -39.51 16.22
N ARG A 429 8.28 -39.03 16.24
CA ARG A 429 8.65 -37.75 16.88
C ARG A 429 8.31 -36.57 15.97
N GLU A 430 8.59 -36.69 14.67
CA GLU A 430 8.26 -35.68 13.66
C GLU A 430 6.75 -35.47 13.57
N GLU A 431 5.96 -36.55 13.44
CA GLU A 431 4.48 -36.51 13.44
C GLU A 431 3.92 -35.84 14.70
N ARG A 432 4.49 -36.12 15.89
CA ARG A 432 4.11 -35.44 17.15
C ARG A 432 4.48 -33.97 17.14
N ALA A 433 5.66 -33.62 16.65
CA ALA A 433 6.11 -32.23 16.57
C ALA A 433 5.32 -31.41 15.53
N GLU A 434 4.80 -32.04 14.48
CA GLU A 434 3.85 -31.43 13.55
C GLU A 434 2.46 -31.28 14.17
N PHE A 435 1.95 -32.31 14.84
CA PHE A 435 0.67 -32.26 15.56
C PHE A 435 0.63 -31.12 16.58
N TYR A 436 1.67 -30.95 17.41
CA TYR A 436 1.75 -29.83 18.35
C TYR A 436 1.85 -28.47 17.64
N ARG A 437 2.63 -28.36 16.55
CA ARG A 437 2.68 -27.11 15.74
C ARG A 437 1.32 -26.74 15.14
N VAL A 438 0.52 -27.72 14.72
CA VAL A 438 -0.85 -27.49 14.23
C VAL A 438 -1.77 -27.04 15.37
N ILE A 439 -1.67 -27.64 16.56
CA ILE A 439 -2.42 -27.19 17.75
C ILE A 439 -2.02 -25.76 18.13
N ASP A 440 -0.73 -25.44 18.20
CA ASP A 440 -0.27 -24.09 18.56
C ASP A 440 -0.76 -23.04 17.56
N ALA A 441 -0.78 -23.36 16.27
CA ALA A 441 -1.34 -22.49 15.22
C ALA A 441 -2.87 -22.34 15.34
N GLN A 442 -3.60 -23.40 15.67
CA GLN A 442 -5.05 -23.34 15.95
C GLN A 442 -5.34 -22.49 17.19
N MET A 443 -4.61 -22.71 18.29
CA MET A 443 -4.73 -21.95 19.53
C MET A 443 -4.38 -20.47 19.36
N LEU A 444 -3.40 -20.13 18.52
CA LEU A 444 -3.08 -18.75 18.18
C LEU A 444 -4.22 -18.12 17.39
N LYS A 445 -4.72 -18.80 16.36
CA LYS A 445 -5.83 -18.32 15.55
C LYS A 445 -7.12 -18.13 16.35
N GLU A 446 -7.46 -19.06 17.24
CA GLU A 446 -8.61 -18.92 18.14
C GLU A 446 -8.48 -17.70 19.07
N ARG A 447 -7.27 -17.35 19.49
CA ARG A 447 -7.02 -16.11 20.26
C ARG A 447 -7.19 -14.87 19.40
N GLU A 448 -6.62 -14.84 18.20
CA GLU A 448 -6.77 -13.73 17.25
C GLU A 448 -8.25 -13.51 16.88
N ASP A 449 -8.99 -14.58 16.58
CA ASP A 449 -10.43 -14.55 16.30
C ASP A 449 -11.23 -14.07 17.54
N ALA A 450 -10.84 -14.47 18.76
CA ALA A 450 -11.48 -14.00 20.00
C ALA A 450 -11.18 -12.53 20.30
N GLU A 451 -9.95 -12.06 20.09
CA GLU A 451 -9.56 -10.65 20.23
C GLU A 451 -10.27 -9.77 19.19
N ALA A 452 -10.35 -10.21 17.93
CA ALA A 452 -11.12 -9.55 16.89
C ALA A 452 -12.63 -9.50 17.22
N ALA A 453 -13.20 -10.59 17.74
CA ALA A 453 -14.59 -10.63 18.19
C ALA A 453 -14.85 -9.70 19.38
N ALA A 454 -13.91 -9.59 20.33
CA ALA A 454 -13.97 -8.68 21.46
C ALA A 454 -13.89 -7.21 21.00
N PHE A 455 -12.95 -6.87 20.12
CA PHE A 455 -12.83 -5.53 19.52
C PHE A 455 -14.08 -5.14 18.72
N ALA A 456 -14.63 -6.06 17.94
CA ALA A 456 -15.90 -5.84 17.25
C ALA A 456 -17.08 -5.67 18.23
N ALA A 457 -17.05 -6.32 19.40
CA ALA A 457 -18.06 -6.15 20.44
C ALA A 457 -17.95 -4.79 21.15
N THR A 458 -16.75 -4.31 21.45
CA THR A 458 -16.55 -2.96 22.00
C THR A 458 -16.95 -1.89 20.98
N ALA A 459 -16.50 -1.97 19.73
CA ALA A 459 -16.90 -1.02 18.68
C ALA A 459 -18.43 -0.96 18.48
N ARG A 460 -19.14 -2.11 18.53
CA ARG A 460 -20.61 -2.16 18.50
C ARG A 460 -21.28 -1.61 19.76
N ARG A 461 -20.60 -1.62 20.91
CA ARG A 461 -21.07 -1.00 22.15
C ARG A 461 -20.88 0.52 22.05
N ASP A 462 -19.71 0.99 21.68
CA ASP A 462 -19.37 2.42 21.62
C ASP A 462 -20.28 3.14 20.62
N HIS A 463 -20.47 2.58 19.42
CA HIS A 463 -21.43 3.09 18.43
C HIS A 463 -22.88 3.11 18.94
N ARG A 464 -23.27 2.16 19.81
CA ARG A 464 -24.61 2.16 20.44
C ARG A 464 -24.74 3.26 21.49
N GLU A 465 -23.70 3.50 22.28
CA GLU A 465 -23.66 4.60 23.25
C GLU A 465 -23.69 5.97 22.54
N GLU A 466 -22.94 6.11 21.44
CA GLU A 466 -22.97 7.32 20.60
C GLU A 466 -24.36 7.56 20.00
N LEU A 467 -25.00 6.54 19.41
CA LEU A 467 -26.40 6.65 18.94
C LEU A 467 -27.38 7.00 20.07
N GLN A 468 -27.23 6.41 21.26
CA GLN A 468 -28.07 6.74 22.41
C GLN A 468 -27.87 8.20 22.85
N SER A 469 -26.63 8.69 22.86
CA SER A 469 -26.30 10.09 23.15
C SER A 469 -26.92 11.04 22.12
N GLN A 470 -26.91 10.66 20.83
CA GLN A 470 -27.47 11.46 19.74
C GLN A 470 -29.01 11.50 19.82
N ILE A 471 -29.64 10.37 20.17
CA ILE A 471 -31.08 10.29 20.42
C ILE A 471 -31.46 11.16 21.63
N ALA A 472 -30.69 11.10 22.71
CA ALA A 472 -30.90 11.91 23.91
C ALA A 472 -30.77 13.41 23.61
N PHE A 473 -29.70 13.83 22.93
CA PHE A 473 -29.48 15.20 22.49
C PHE A 473 -30.62 15.70 21.57
N ASN A 474 -31.03 14.89 20.60
CA ASN A 474 -32.16 15.24 19.72
C ASN A 474 -33.51 15.24 20.44
N ALA A 475 -33.67 14.49 21.53
CA ALA A 475 -34.87 14.55 22.38
C ALA A 475 -34.87 15.80 23.27
N GLU A 476 -33.73 16.14 23.87
CA GLU A 476 -33.53 17.39 24.63
C GLU A 476 -33.76 18.60 23.74
N ARG A 477 -33.16 18.65 22.54
CA ARG A 477 -33.34 19.76 21.59
C ARG A 477 -34.81 19.98 21.25
N ARG A 478 -35.57 18.92 20.94
CA ARG A 478 -37.02 18.98 20.69
C ARG A 478 -37.83 19.36 21.94
N ALA A 479 -37.39 18.97 23.14
CA ALA A 479 -38.03 19.39 24.37
C ALA A 479 -37.79 20.88 24.66
N ARG A 480 -36.58 21.37 24.35
CA ARG A 480 -36.22 22.79 24.45
C ARG A 480 -36.98 23.64 23.44
N GLU A 481 -36.98 23.26 22.16
CA GLU A 481 -37.77 23.93 21.10
C GLU A 481 -39.25 24.05 21.49
N ARG A 482 -39.85 22.99 22.06
CA ARG A 482 -41.23 23.04 22.58
C ARG A 482 -41.39 24.01 23.75
N ARG A 483 -40.48 24.00 24.72
CA ARG A 483 -40.52 24.95 25.85
C ARG A 483 -40.36 26.39 25.39
N GLU A 484 -39.45 26.66 24.46
CA GLU A 484 -39.25 28.01 23.91
C GLU A 484 -40.52 28.48 23.17
N TYR A 485 -41.20 27.61 22.41
CA TYR A 485 -42.50 27.90 21.79
C TYR A 485 -43.63 28.13 22.82
N GLU A 486 -43.71 27.30 23.87
CA GLU A 486 -44.69 27.47 24.96
C GLU A 486 -44.46 28.78 25.73
N GLU A 487 -43.20 29.11 26.04
CA GLU A 487 -42.79 30.37 26.67
C GLU A 487 -43.07 31.58 25.78
N GLU A 488 -42.83 31.50 24.47
CA GLU A 488 -43.22 32.58 23.53
C GLU A 488 -44.74 32.78 23.51
N GLY A 489 -45.51 31.69 23.54
CA GLY A 489 -46.96 31.73 23.70
C GLY A 489 -47.40 32.39 25.02
N ASP A 490 -46.73 32.09 26.14
CA ASP A 490 -47.00 32.72 27.43
C ASP A 490 -46.57 34.19 27.48
N ARG A 491 -45.43 34.56 26.89
CA ARG A 491 -44.99 35.96 26.74
C ARG A 491 -46.00 36.76 25.91
N LEU A 492 -46.53 36.20 24.83
CA LEU A 492 -47.57 36.83 24.01
C LEU A 492 -48.88 37.00 24.79
N ARG A 493 -49.33 35.95 25.51
CA ARG A 493 -50.50 36.03 26.41
C ARG A 493 -50.32 37.08 27.50
N ALA A 494 -49.14 37.15 28.11
CA ALA A 494 -48.81 38.13 29.14
C ALA A 494 -48.78 39.57 28.58
N ALA A 495 -48.23 39.79 27.38
CA ALA A 495 -48.24 41.09 26.71
C ALA A 495 -49.66 41.56 26.40
N LEU A 496 -50.52 40.68 25.84
CA LEU A 496 -51.93 40.98 25.59
C LEU A 496 -52.70 41.27 26.90
N ALA A 497 -52.43 40.50 27.96
CA ALA A 497 -53.03 40.75 29.27
C ALA A 497 -52.58 42.10 29.88
N GLN A 498 -51.32 42.49 29.71
CA GLN A 498 -50.80 43.80 30.14
C GLN A 498 -51.42 44.94 29.34
N GLU A 499 -51.52 44.84 28.01
CA GLU A 499 -52.20 45.85 27.18
C GLU A 499 -53.67 45.98 27.56
N ARG A 500 -54.37 44.86 27.77
CA ARG A 500 -55.74 44.88 28.26
C ARG A 500 -55.86 45.55 29.62
N ALA A 501 -54.96 45.26 30.57
CA ALA A 501 -54.96 45.89 31.89
C ALA A 501 -54.68 47.41 31.81
N LYS A 502 -53.77 47.86 30.91
CA LYS A 502 -53.55 49.28 30.62
C LYS A 502 -54.82 49.93 30.08
N LEU A 503 -55.49 49.30 29.12
CA LEU A 503 -56.72 49.82 28.52
C LEU A 503 -57.89 49.84 29.52
N GLU A 504 -58.02 48.85 30.40
CA GLU A 504 -59.00 48.85 31.48
C GLU A 504 -58.71 49.95 32.52
N ALA A 505 -57.44 50.18 32.87
CA ALA A 505 -57.02 51.28 33.73
C ALA A 505 -57.24 52.68 33.10
N ILE A 506 -57.03 52.83 31.79
CA ILE A 506 -57.33 54.07 31.04
C ILE A 506 -58.84 54.30 30.98
N LYS A 507 -59.63 53.25 30.72
CA LYS A 507 -61.10 53.31 30.77
C LYS A 507 -61.59 53.73 32.16
N GLN A 508 -61.04 53.15 33.22
CA GLN A 508 -61.40 53.51 34.59
C GLN A 508 -61.05 54.96 34.90
N ARG A 509 -59.83 55.41 34.56
CA ARG A 509 -59.41 56.81 34.72
C ARG A 509 -60.33 57.79 34.00
N LYS A 510 -60.72 57.50 32.74
CA LYS A 510 -61.68 58.31 31.99
C LYS A 510 -63.08 58.27 32.58
N LEU A 511 -63.52 57.14 33.15
CA LEU A 511 -64.78 57.08 33.88
C LEU A 511 -64.73 57.97 35.12
N ASP A 512 -63.63 57.98 35.87
CA ASP A 512 -63.47 58.79 37.08
C ASP A 512 -63.30 60.29 36.77
N GLU A 513 -62.58 60.65 35.70
CA GLU A 513 -62.54 62.03 35.14
C GLU A 513 -63.95 62.55 34.80
N LEU A 514 -64.82 61.71 34.22
CA LEU A 514 -66.22 62.06 33.98
C LEU A 514 -67.06 62.12 35.28
N LYS A 515 -66.59 61.59 36.43
CA LYS A 515 -67.27 61.75 37.76
C LYS A 515 -66.96 63.13 38.30
N GLU A 516 -65.68 63.48 38.30
CA GLU A 516 -65.18 64.78 38.76
C GLU A 516 -65.73 65.92 37.89
N GLY A 517 -65.89 65.69 36.58
CA GLY A 517 -66.59 66.59 35.66
C GLY A 517 -68.12 66.70 35.84
N GLY A 518 -68.71 66.04 36.85
CA GLY A 518 -70.12 66.22 37.22
C GLY A 518 -71.16 65.62 36.27
N ILE A 519 -70.76 64.70 35.38
CA ILE A 519 -71.67 64.18 34.34
C ILE A 519 -72.58 63.08 34.91
N PRO A 520 -73.92 63.13 34.69
CA PRO A 520 -74.84 62.11 35.20
C PRO A 520 -74.60 60.69 34.66
N ASP A 521 -74.79 59.69 35.51
CA ASP A 521 -74.45 58.28 35.25
C ASP A 521 -75.11 57.69 33.99
N LYS A 522 -76.29 58.20 33.61
CA LYS A 522 -77.02 57.78 32.40
C LYS A 522 -76.16 57.85 31.13
N TYR A 523 -75.30 58.86 31.00
CA TYR A 523 -74.46 59.08 29.82
C TYR A 523 -73.10 58.35 29.88
N ARG A 524 -72.90 57.54 30.92
CA ARG A 524 -71.59 57.00 31.30
C ARG A 524 -71.64 55.48 31.42
N ALA A 525 -72.84 54.94 31.59
CA ALA A 525 -73.17 53.52 31.47
C ALA A 525 -72.65 52.87 30.16
N GLU A 526 -72.63 53.58 29.03
CA GLU A 526 -72.11 53.03 27.77
C GLU A 526 -70.58 52.83 27.80
N LEU A 527 -69.83 53.84 28.23
CA LEU A 527 -68.38 53.72 28.40
C LEU A 527 -68.04 52.65 29.45
N ALA A 528 -68.81 52.58 30.54
CA ALA A 528 -68.67 51.55 31.57
C ALA A 528 -68.94 50.13 31.01
N LYS A 529 -69.95 49.97 30.15
CA LYS A 529 -70.30 48.68 29.51
C LYS A 529 -69.42 48.31 28.31
N LYS A 530 -68.66 49.25 27.73
CA LYS A 530 -67.75 48.98 26.61
C LYS A 530 -66.72 47.92 27.01
N LYS A 531 -66.84 46.72 26.42
CA LYS A 531 -65.85 45.66 26.55
C LYS A 531 -64.60 46.04 25.76
N ILE A 532 -63.44 45.71 26.29
CA ILE A 532 -62.16 45.87 25.59
C ILE A 532 -61.95 44.59 24.79
N GLY A 533 -61.63 44.74 23.49
CA GLY A 533 -61.40 43.62 22.60
C GLY A 533 -60.20 42.77 23.05
N ALA A 534 -60.24 41.49 22.70
CA ALA A 534 -59.10 40.59 22.82
C ALA A 534 -58.07 40.88 21.71
#